data_AF-A0A937UHN0-F1
#
_entry.id   AF-A0A937UHN0-F1
#
_cell.length_a   1.000
_cell.length_b   1.000
_cell.length_c   1.000
_cell.angle_alpha   90.00
_cell.angle_beta   90.00
_cell.angle_gamma   90.00
#
_symmetry.space_group_name_H-M   'P 1'
#
loop_
_entity.id
_entity.type
_entity.pdbx_description
1 polymer ?
#
loop_
_entity_poly.entity_id
_entity_poly.type
_entity_poly.pdbx_seq_one_letter_code
_entity_poly.pdbx_strand_id
1 'polypeptide(L)'
;MVLLFAGVSAIAFVPASVAVTQDVVHPGLRAISLSLCVIVQHLFGSALGPLFIGSLSDRYGLETAMQFLPLFAFLAGVLYFAVTFFYENDAARVEQVEIVMED
;
A
#
# COMPACT_ATOMS: atom_id res chain seq x y z
N MET A 1 20.85 4.89 14.38
CA MET A 1 19.66 4.25 14.98
C MET A 1 18.35 4.92 14.56
N VAL A 2 18.19 6.24 14.71
CA VAL A 2 16.94 6.96 14.34
C VAL A 2 16.51 6.72 12.88
N LEU A 3 17.43 6.90 11.91
CA LEU A 3 17.12 6.66 10.49
C LEU A 3 16.70 5.22 10.19
N LEU A 4 17.24 4.26 10.94
CA LEU A 4 16.96 2.83 10.77
C LEU A 4 15.55 2.52 11.28
N PHE A 5 15.19 3.03 12.46
CA PHE A 5 13.83 2.96 12.99
C PHE A 5 12.81 3.64 12.08
N ALA A 6 13.13 4.83 11.57
CA ALA A 6 12.27 5.55 10.63
C ALA A 6 12.05 4.74 9.34
N GLY A 7 13.13 4.21 8.76
CA GLY A 7 13.07 3.39 7.55
C GLY A 7 12.27 2.10 7.75
N VAL A 8 12.51 1.35 8.82
CA VAL A 8 11.77 0.12 9.14
C VAL A 8 10.28 0.43 9.33
N SER A 9 9.96 1.46 10.11
CA SER A 9 8.55 1.85 10.35
C SER A 9 7.85 2.29 9.07
N ALA A 10 8.56 2.95 8.16
CA ALA A 10 8.02 3.40 6.89
C ALA A 10 7.64 2.26 5.94
N ILE A 11 8.23 1.06 6.08
CA ILE A 11 7.93 -0.08 5.19
C ILE A 11 7.24 -1.26 5.90
N ALA A 12 7.19 -1.26 7.23
CA ALA A 12 6.70 -2.40 8.02
C ALA A 12 5.23 -2.78 7.71
N PHE A 13 4.42 -1.82 7.23
CA PHE A 13 3.02 -2.06 6.90
C PHE A 13 2.83 -2.80 5.56
N VAL A 14 3.83 -2.79 4.68
CA VAL A 14 3.74 -3.34 3.32
C VAL A 14 3.32 -4.83 3.29
N PRO A 15 3.95 -5.77 4.02
CA PRO A 15 3.57 -7.17 3.98
C PRO A 15 2.14 -7.42 4.48
N ALA A 16 1.73 -6.75 5.56
CA ALA A 16 0.38 -6.86 6.10
C ALA A 16 -0.67 -6.38 5.08
N SER A 17 -0.35 -5.34 4.32
CA SER A 17 -1.21 -4.79 3.28
C SER A 17 -1.44 -5.76 2.15
N VAL A 18 -0.36 -6.39 1.69
CA VAL A 18 -0.44 -7.42 0.64
C VAL A 18 -1.30 -8.57 1.14
N ALA A 19 -1.05 -9.09 2.34
CA ALA A 19 -1.84 -10.18 2.93
C ALA A 19 -3.34 -9.87 2.96
N VAL A 20 -3.72 -8.69 3.48
CA VAL A 20 -5.13 -8.24 3.55
C VAL A 20 -5.80 -8.24 2.17
N THR A 21 -5.11 -7.79 1.12
CA THR A 21 -5.66 -7.83 -0.24
C THR A 21 -5.79 -9.25 -0.81
N GLN A 22 -4.99 -10.20 -0.32
CA GLN A 22 -5.05 -11.60 -0.76
C GLN A 22 -6.16 -12.39 -0.06
N ASP A 23 -6.55 -11.99 1.15
CA ASP A 23 -7.64 -12.62 1.91
C ASP A 23 -9.01 -12.35 1.30
N VAL A 24 -9.17 -11.17 0.68
CA VAL A 24 -10.45 -10.70 0.10
C VAL A 24 -10.57 -10.95 -1.40
N VAL A 25 -9.72 -11.80 -1.97
CA VAL A 25 -9.78 -12.18 -3.39
C VAL A 25 -9.77 -13.69 -3.56
N HIS A 26 -10.49 -14.16 -4.59
CA HIS A 26 -10.52 -15.57 -4.94
C HIS A 26 -9.10 -16.13 -5.19
N PRO A 27 -8.77 -17.35 -4.74
CA PRO A 27 -7.42 -17.92 -4.87
C PRO A 27 -6.85 -17.87 -6.30
N GLY A 28 -7.69 -18.16 -7.31
CA GLY A 28 -7.30 -18.09 -8.72
C GLY A 28 -7.04 -16.67 -9.27
N LEU A 29 -7.38 -15.62 -8.54
CA LEU A 29 -7.20 -14.21 -8.94
C LEU A 29 -6.13 -13.48 -8.10
N ARG A 30 -5.53 -14.14 -7.10
CA ARG A 30 -4.50 -13.55 -6.21
C ARG A 30 -3.33 -12.93 -6.97
N ALA A 31 -2.85 -13.60 -8.02
CA ALA A 31 -1.77 -13.09 -8.87
C ALA A 31 -2.12 -11.77 -9.58
N ILE A 32 -3.38 -11.63 -10.04
CA ILE A 32 -3.89 -10.42 -10.67
C ILE A 32 -4.03 -9.30 -9.63
N SER A 33 -4.56 -9.62 -8.44
CA SER A 33 -4.65 -8.69 -7.31
C SER A 33 -3.28 -8.10 -6.94
N LEU A 34 -2.27 -8.95 -6.79
CA LEU A 34 -0.90 -8.50 -6.50
C LEU A 34 -0.34 -7.64 -7.63
N SER A 35 -0.55 -8.04 -8.89
CA SER A 35 -0.07 -7.28 -10.05
C SER A 35 -0.69 -5.88 -10.11
N LEU A 36 -2.00 -5.77 -9.86
CA LEU A 36 -2.70 -4.49 -9.79
C LEU A 36 -2.16 -3.63 -8.63
N CYS A 37 -1.95 -4.22 -7.45
CA CYS A 37 -1.33 -3.56 -6.30
C CYS A 37 0.04 -2.97 -6.66
N VAL A 38 0.90 -3.75 -7.33
CA VAL A 38 2.24 -3.31 -7.74
C VAL A 38 2.17 -2.18 -8.76
N ILE A 39 1.28 -2.27 -9.75
CA ILE A 39 1.06 -1.21 -10.76
C ILE A 39 0.67 0.09 -10.07
N VAL A 40 -0.32 0.05 -9.18
CA VAL A 40 -0.78 1.23 -8.42
C VAL A 40 0.37 1.80 -7.59
N GLN A 41 1.13 0.96 -6.89
CA GLN A 41 2.28 1.40 -6.08
C GLN A 41 3.35 2.10 -6.92
N HIS A 42 3.68 1.57 -8.09
CA HIS A 42 4.71 2.16 -8.96
C HIS A 42 4.20 3.42 -9.66
N LEU A 43 2.93 3.46 -10.03
CA LEU A 43 2.34 4.64 -10.67
C LEU A 43 2.29 5.83 -9.71
N PHE A 44 1.75 5.66 -8.51
CA PHE A 44 1.60 6.76 -7.55
C PHE A 44 2.86 7.02 -6.73
N GLY A 45 3.54 5.98 -6.28
CA GLY A 45 4.75 6.11 -5.46
C GLY A 45 5.96 6.45 -6.31
N SER A 46 6.37 5.52 -7.17
CA SER A 46 7.66 5.62 -7.87
C SER A 46 7.66 6.63 -9.01
N ALA A 47 6.58 6.70 -9.81
CA ALA A 47 6.52 7.60 -10.96
C ALA A 47 6.09 9.02 -10.56
N LEU A 48 4.95 9.16 -9.86
CA LEU A 48 4.42 10.48 -9.49
C LEU A 48 5.12 11.11 -8.28
N GLY A 49 5.60 10.32 -7.32
CA GLY A 49 6.24 10.83 -6.10
C GLY A 49 7.43 11.76 -6.36
N PRO A 50 8.46 11.34 -7.12
CA PRO A 50 9.62 12.17 -7.44
C PRO A 50 9.26 13.40 -8.28
N LEU A 51 8.30 13.28 -9.19
CA LEU A 51 7.84 14.42 -9.99
C LEU A 51 7.19 15.49 -9.12
N PHE A 52 6.31 15.07 -8.20
CA PHE A 52 5.64 15.96 -7.27
C PHE A 52 6.63 16.62 -6.32
N ILE A 53 7.42 15.83 -5.59
CA ILE A 53 8.40 16.34 -4.61
C ILE A 53 9.51 17.16 -5.30
N GLY A 54 9.98 16.74 -6.48
CA GLY A 54 10.95 17.47 -7.27
C GLY A 54 10.43 18.85 -7.68
N SER A 55 9.22 18.92 -8.24
CA SER A 55 8.61 20.20 -8.63
C SER A 55 8.40 21.16 -7.44
N LEU A 56 8.12 20.61 -6.26
CA LEU A 56 7.96 21.36 -5.03
C LEU A 56 9.32 21.86 -4.50
N SER A 57 10.33 20.99 -4.56
CA SER A 57 11.72 21.30 -4.20
C SER A 57 12.30 22.41 -5.08
N ASP A 58 12.03 22.38 -6.39
CA ASP A 58 12.52 23.39 -7.33
C ASP A 58 11.96 24.80 -7.04
N ARG A 59 10.75 24.88 -6.45
CA ARG A 59 10.06 26.15 -6.18
C ARG A 59 10.26 26.69 -4.77
N TYR A 60 10.28 25.81 -3.77
CA TYR A 60 10.26 26.17 -2.34
C TYR A 60 11.44 25.61 -1.53
N GLY A 61 12.37 24.92 -2.19
CA GLY A 61 13.49 24.25 -1.56
C GLY A 61 13.15 22.85 -1.03
N LEU A 62 14.20 22.04 -0.88
CA LEU A 62 14.07 20.64 -0.47
C LEU A 62 13.51 20.48 0.94
N GLU A 63 13.88 21.37 1.87
CA GLU A 63 13.40 21.34 3.25
C GLU A 63 11.87 21.43 3.30
N THR A 64 11.30 22.43 2.62
CA THR A 64 9.85 22.60 2.50
C THR A 64 9.22 21.40 1.83
N ALA A 65 9.83 20.84 0.78
CA ALA A 65 9.28 19.67 0.09
C ALA A 65 9.21 18.43 0.99
N MET A 66 10.22 18.20 1.82
CA MET A 66 10.25 17.08 2.77
C MET A 66 9.20 17.20 3.88
N GLN A 67 8.77 18.42 4.24
CA GLN A 67 7.70 18.62 5.22
C GLN A 67 6.32 18.15 4.73
N PHE A 68 6.14 17.92 3.43
CA PHE A 68 4.90 17.35 2.88
C PHE A 68 4.84 15.82 2.99
N LEU A 69 5.97 15.14 3.17
CA LEU A 69 6.02 13.67 3.26
C LEU A 69 5.10 13.09 4.36
N PRO A 70 5.07 13.65 5.59
CA PRO A 70 4.17 13.20 6.65
C PRO A 70 2.68 13.32 6.30
N LEU A 71 2.28 14.29 5.47
CA LEU A 71 0.89 14.45 5.05
C LEU A 71 0.42 13.26 4.21
N PHE A 72 1.26 12.77 3.29
CA PHE A 72 0.94 11.57 2.50
C PHE A 72 0.93 10.31 3.36
N ALA A 73 1.85 10.19 4.32
CA ALA A 73 1.84 9.07 5.28
C ALA A 73 0.57 9.08 6.14
N PHE A 74 0.12 10.25 6.58
CA PHE A 74 -1.14 10.41 7.31
C PHE A 74 -2.35 10.03 6.45
N LEU A 75 -2.40 10.51 5.19
CA LEU A 75 -3.44 10.13 4.24
C LEU A 75 -3.48 8.62 4.01
N ALA A 76 -2.32 7.98 3.83
CA ALA A 76 -2.23 6.53 3.73
C ALA A 76 -2.81 5.85 4.98
N GLY A 77 -2.45 6.32 6.18
CA GLY A 77 -3.01 5.83 7.44
C GLY A 77 -4.54 5.93 7.52
N VAL A 78 -5.12 7.04 7.06
CA VAL A 78 -6.58 7.21 6.97
C VAL A 78 -7.21 6.22 6.01
N LEU A 79 -6.60 6.00 4.83
CA LEU A 79 -7.08 5.02 3.87
C LEU A 79 -7.00 3.58 4.43
N TYR A 80 -5.91 3.21 5.09
CA TYR A 80 -5.79 1.91 5.77
C TYR A 80 -6.84 1.74 6.87
N PHE A 81 -7.08 2.79 7.66
CA PHE A 81 -8.13 2.76 8.67
C PHE A 81 -9.50 2.58 8.03
N ALA A 82 -9.78 3.26 6.92
CA ALA A 82 -11.04 3.11 6.19
C ALA A 82 -11.28 1.66 5.72
N VAL A 83 -10.25 0.94 5.31
CA VAL A 83 -10.34 -0.49 4.91
C VAL A 83 -10.92 -1.36 6.02
N THR A 84 -10.65 -1.05 7.29
CA THR A 84 -11.13 -1.88 8.42
C THR A 84 -12.65 -1.98 8.48
N PHE A 85 -13.38 -0.97 8.01
CA PHE A 85 -14.85 -0.97 7.99
C PHE A 85 -15.44 -1.87 6.89
N PHE A 86 -14.68 -2.17 5.83
CA PHE A 86 -15.14 -2.97 4.70
C PHE A 86 -14.60 -4.40 4.72
N TYR A 87 -13.47 -4.62 5.42
CA TYR A 87 -12.73 -5.87 5.40
C TYR A 87 -13.60 -7.10 5.77
N GLU A 88 -14.38 -7.05 6.85
CA GLU A 88 -15.19 -8.20 7.27
C GLU A 88 -16.23 -8.60 6.21
N ASN A 89 -16.88 -7.61 5.59
CA ASN A 89 -17.86 -7.84 4.54
C ASN A 89 -17.19 -8.37 3.26
N ASP A 90 -16.01 -7.86 2.91
CA ASP A 90 -15.30 -8.28 1.70
C ASP A 90 -14.71 -9.69 1.87
N ALA A 91 -14.18 -10.02 3.05
CA ALA A 91 -13.70 -11.35 3.39
C ALA A 91 -14.84 -12.39 3.39
N ALA A 92 -16.03 -12.02 3.89
CA ALA A 92 -17.20 -12.91 3.90
C ALA A 92 -17.74 -13.23 2.48
N ARG A 93 -17.44 -12.41 1.48
CA ARG A 93 -17.88 -12.60 0.08
C ARG A 93 -16.99 -13.56 -0.70
N VAL A 94 -15.80 -13.89 -0.20
CA VAL A 94 -14.88 -14.79 -0.89
C VAL A 94 -15.23 -16.23 -0.53
N GLU A 95 -15.62 -17.01 -1.54
CA GLU A 95 -15.84 -18.44 -1.40
C GLU A 95 -14.50 -19.14 -1.09
N GLN A 96 -14.47 -19.88 0.01
CA GLN A 96 -13.31 -20.67 0.42
C GLN A 96 -13.22 -21.89 -0.48
N VAL A 97 -12.41 -21.83 -1.54
CA VAL A 97 -12.18 -22.97 -2.43
C VAL A 97 -11.32 -24.00 -1.68
N GLU A 98 -11.92 -25.14 -1.36
CA GLU A 98 -11.19 -26.32 -0.88
C GLU A 98 -10.27 -26.79 -2.02
N ILE A 99 -8.96 -26.69 -1.82
CA ILE A 99 -7.98 -27.16 -2.79
C ILE A 99 -7.98 -28.69 -2.72
N VAL A 100 -8.75 -29.32 -3.59
CA VAL A 100 -8.67 -30.77 -3.82
C VAL A 100 -7.36 -31.03 -4.57
N MET A 101 -6.40 -31.62 -3.87
CA MET A 101 -5.16 -32.12 -4.48
C MET A 101 -5.53 -33.37 -5.29
N GLU A 102 -5.36 -33.35 -6.61
CA GLU A 102 -5.36 -34.58 -7.41
C GLU A 102 -4.06 -35.36 -7.09
N ASP A 103 -4.23 -36.66 -6.74
CA ASP A 103 -3.17 -37.61 -6.36
C ASP A 103 -2.18 -37.94 -7.50
#